data_AF-X1J7G9-F1
#
_entry.id   AF-X1J7G9-F1
#
_cell.length_a   1.000
_cell.length_b   1.000
_cell.length_c   1.000
_cell.angle_alpha   90.00
_cell.angle_beta   90.00
_cell.angle_gamma   90.00
#
_symmetry.space_group_name_H-M   'P 1'
#
loop_
_entity.id
_entity.type
_entity.pdbx_description
1 polymer ?
#
loop_
_entity_poly.entity_id
_entity_poly.type
_entity_poly.pdbx_seq_one_letter_code
_entity_poly.pdbx_strand_id
1 'polypeptide(L)'
;LKPPLEDTSLAKLAHNGKYDMTVMAEYGVTVNNLTFDTMLAAYLTGEQSLGLKALAFSKLGIEMTPIIALIGSGTKQISMSQVDVKQAADYACADADMTLRLAELLDAELHQKGLWQLFSEVEVPLVPVLVGMERNGVALDKELLRQMSHRLGEQLVKLEAEIYSNVGHRFNINSPRQLSSVLFEELKLPPSRKAKSGFFSTEVSVLEGLRSIHPMVNDLLEYRHLFKLKSTYIDALPSLIIPKTGRVHTSFNQTR
;
A
#
# COMPACT_ATOMS: atom_id res chain seq x y z
N LEU A 1 7.64 17.09 25.56
CA LEU A 1 7.73 15.62 25.39
C LEU A 1 9.06 15.12 24.81
N LYS A 2 9.91 15.99 24.23
CA LYS A 2 11.18 15.56 23.62
C LYS A 2 12.08 14.73 24.55
N PRO A 3 12.39 15.13 25.80
CA PRO A 3 13.29 14.35 26.66
C PRO A 3 12.88 12.88 26.88
N PRO A 4 11.64 12.54 27.31
CA PRO A 4 11.28 11.14 27.49
C PRO A 4 11.19 10.33 26.19
N LEU A 5 10.89 10.98 25.06
CA LEU A 5 10.81 10.29 23.77
C LEU A 5 12.19 9.94 23.20
N GLU A 6 13.19 10.79 23.40
CA GLU A 6 14.56 10.57 22.93
C GLU A 6 15.42 9.75 23.90
N ASP A 7 14.96 9.55 25.14
CA ASP A 7 15.66 8.74 26.14
C ASP A 7 15.74 7.25 25.72
N THR A 8 16.94 6.72 25.54
CA THR A 8 17.16 5.31 25.14
C THR A 8 16.89 4.31 26.26
N SER A 9 16.80 4.75 27.52
CA SER A 9 16.51 3.89 28.68
C SER A 9 15.01 3.67 28.91
N LEU A 10 14.16 4.57 28.41
CA LEU A 10 12.71 4.45 28.54
C LEU A 10 12.14 3.60 27.41
N ALA A 11 11.49 2.49 27.73
CA ALA A 11 10.81 1.64 26.76
C ALA A 11 9.56 2.32 26.20
N LYS A 12 9.35 2.24 24.89
CA LYS A 12 8.14 2.74 24.21
C LYS A 12 7.37 1.56 23.62
N LEU A 13 6.07 1.64 23.79
CA LEU A 13 5.12 0.67 23.29
C LEU A 13 4.10 1.38 22.42
N ALA A 14 3.79 0.81 21.26
CA ALA A 14 2.92 1.45 20.29
C ALA A 14 2.04 0.44 19.53
N HIS A 15 1.09 0.99 18.79
CA HIS A 15 0.39 0.29 17.73
C HIS A 15 0.72 1.00 16.42
N ASN A 16 1.45 0.33 15.51
CA ASN A 16 2.00 0.97 14.31
C ASN A 16 2.94 2.14 14.62
N GLY A 17 3.93 1.90 15.50
CA GLY A 17 4.89 2.89 15.98
C GLY A 17 5.66 3.59 14.86
N LYS A 18 5.84 2.96 13.69
CA LYS A 18 6.41 3.60 12.50
C LYS A 18 5.73 4.94 12.16
N TYR A 19 4.40 4.99 12.26
CA TYR A 19 3.63 6.21 12.00
C TYR A 19 3.97 7.30 13.02
N ASP A 20 3.87 6.99 14.31
CA ASP A 20 4.14 7.96 15.39
C ASP A 20 5.58 8.48 15.33
N MET A 21 6.54 7.58 15.11
CA MET A 21 7.96 7.93 14.93
C MET A 21 8.16 8.89 13.75
N THR A 22 7.46 8.67 12.63
CA THR A 22 7.52 9.52 11.44
C THR A 22 6.92 10.91 11.70
N VAL A 23 5.78 10.97 12.41
CA VAL A 23 5.15 12.24 12.78
C VAL A 23 6.04 13.05 13.74
N MET A 24 6.57 12.42 14.78
CA MET A 24 7.47 13.08 15.76
C MET A 24 8.74 13.62 15.11
N ALA A 25 9.26 12.88 14.14
CA ALA A 25 10.42 13.24 13.35
C ALA A 25 10.25 14.57 12.59
N GLU A 26 9.05 14.88 12.09
CA GLU A 26 8.76 16.17 11.43
C GLU A 26 8.87 17.37 12.38
N TYR A 27 8.74 17.13 13.68
CA TYR A 27 8.91 18.13 14.74
C TYR A 27 10.30 18.06 15.41
N GLY A 28 11.26 17.37 14.78
CA GLY A 28 12.64 17.27 15.29
C GLY A 28 12.77 16.48 16.59
N VAL A 29 11.89 15.49 16.80
CA VAL A 29 11.94 14.54 17.92
C VAL A 29 12.26 13.15 17.40
N THR A 30 13.33 12.54 17.92
CA THR A 30 13.73 11.18 17.55
C THR A 30 13.25 10.19 18.60
N VAL A 31 12.17 9.47 18.33
CA VAL A 31 11.67 8.45 19.27
C VAL A 31 12.66 7.29 19.32
N ASN A 32 13.23 7.03 20.49
CA ASN A 32 14.19 5.96 20.72
C ASN A 32 13.57 4.84 21.56
N ASN A 33 14.14 3.63 21.47
CA ASN A 33 13.78 2.47 22.29
C ASN A 33 12.28 2.08 22.19
N LEU A 34 11.77 1.97 20.95
CA LEU A 34 10.54 1.24 20.69
C LEU A 34 10.83 -0.24 20.98
N THR A 35 10.20 -0.79 22.01
CA THR A 35 10.42 -2.17 22.45
C THR A 35 9.30 -3.11 22.03
N PHE A 36 8.12 -2.57 21.70
CA PHE A 36 6.97 -3.39 21.33
C PHE A 36 6.02 -2.64 20.40
N ASP A 37 5.66 -3.28 19.29
CA ASP A 37 4.59 -2.84 18.39
C ASP A 37 3.51 -3.92 18.30
N THR A 38 2.32 -3.61 18.81
CA THR A 38 1.19 -4.55 18.84
C THR A 38 0.69 -4.96 17.46
N MET A 39 0.86 -4.12 16.43
CA MET A 39 0.46 -4.46 15.06
C MET A 39 1.40 -5.52 14.47
N LEU A 40 2.71 -5.39 14.72
CA LEU A 40 3.70 -6.38 14.30
C LEU A 40 3.51 -7.69 15.06
N ALA A 41 3.29 -7.61 16.38
CA ALA A 41 3.05 -8.79 17.20
C ALA A 41 1.80 -9.55 16.73
N ALA A 42 0.69 -8.85 16.48
CA ALA A 42 -0.53 -9.44 15.95
C ALA A 42 -0.34 -10.08 14.56
N TYR A 43 0.43 -9.44 13.68
CA TYR A 43 0.75 -10.01 12.37
C TYR A 43 1.50 -11.34 12.50
N LEU A 44 2.56 -11.37 13.32
CA LEU A 44 3.34 -12.58 13.55
C LEU A 44 2.53 -13.70 14.21
N THR A 45 1.61 -13.35 15.11
CA THR A 45 0.73 -14.34 15.75
C THR A 45 -0.40 -14.81 14.83
N GLY A 46 -0.52 -14.27 13.61
CA GLY A 46 -1.44 -14.75 12.57
C GLY A 46 -2.82 -14.11 12.58
N GLU A 47 -2.97 -12.95 13.22
CA GLU A 47 -4.22 -12.19 13.21
C GLU A 47 -4.56 -11.69 11.80
N GLN A 48 -5.83 -11.86 11.42
CA GLN A 48 -6.30 -11.44 10.10
C GLN A 48 -6.58 -9.94 10.02
N SER A 49 -7.02 -9.34 11.14
CA SER A 49 -7.33 -7.92 11.23
C SER A 49 -6.39 -7.27 12.23
N LEU A 50 -5.50 -6.42 11.72
CA LEU A 50 -4.40 -5.85 12.49
C LEU A 50 -4.72 -4.47 13.08
N GLY A 51 -5.89 -3.89 12.79
CA GLY A 51 -6.26 -2.58 13.33
C GLY A 51 -6.55 -2.66 14.83
N LEU A 52 -6.04 -1.70 15.61
CA LEU A 52 -6.19 -1.64 17.07
C LEU A 52 -7.61 -1.93 17.58
N LYS A 53 -8.61 -1.33 16.93
CA LYS A 53 -10.02 -1.47 17.31
C LYS A 53 -10.55 -2.89 17.09
N ALA A 54 -10.13 -3.52 15.99
CA ALA A 54 -10.50 -4.90 15.71
C ALA A 54 -9.80 -5.87 16.67
N LEU A 55 -8.52 -5.63 16.98
CA LEU A 55 -7.76 -6.42 17.95
C LEU A 55 -8.32 -6.28 19.37
N ALA A 56 -8.64 -5.06 19.82
CA ALA A 56 -9.27 -4.85 21.12
C ALA A 56 -10.60 -5.60 21.23
N PHE A 57 -11.40 -5.60 20.18
CA PHE A 57 -12.64 -6.36 20.16
C PHE A 57 -12.39 -7.88 20.19
N SER A 58 -11.52 -8.41 19.33
CA SER A 58 -11.32 -9.85 19.20
C SER A 58 -10.54 -10.49 20.36
N LYS A 59 -9.55 -9.77 20.93
CA LYS A 59 -8.67 -10.28 21.99
C LYS A 59 -9.12 -9.89 23.39
N LEU A 60 -9.67 -8.68 23.56
CA LEU A 60 -10.08 -8.15 24.87
C LEU A 60 -11.59 -8.14 25.07
N GLY A 61 -12.39 -8.37 24.03
CA GLY A 61 -13.85 -8.21 24.09
C GLY A 61 -14.29 -6.76 24.28
N ILE A 62 -13.43 -5.78 23.96
CA ILE A 62 -13.69 -4.35 24.18
C ILE A 62 -14.01 -3.68 22.85
N GLU A 63 -15.21 -3.13 22.75
CA GLU A 63 -15.59 -2.28 21.63
C GLU A 63 -15.06 -0.86 21.85
N MET A 64 -14.17 -0.42 20.96
CA MET A 64 -13.57 0.91 20.98
C MET A 64 -14.35 1.89 20.10
N THR A 65 -14.27 3.18 20.42
CA THR A 65 -14.83 4.23 19.56
C THR A 65 -14.06 4.27 18.22
N PRO A 66 -14.72 4.14 17.06
CA PRO A 66 -14.05 4.25 15.77
C PRO A 66 -13.69 5.71 15.46
N ILE A 67 -12.60 5.95 14.73
CA ILE A 67 -12.15 7.32 14.40
C ILE A 67 -13.23 8.12 13.64
N ILE A 68 -14.02 7.43 12.82
CA ILE A 68 -15.11 8.02 12.02
C ILE A 68 -16.18 8.68 12.93
N ALA A 69 -16.35 8.22 14.17
CA ALA A 69 -17.26 8.86 15.11
C ALA A 69 -16.76 10.25 15.55
N LEU A 70 -15.45 10.49 15.50
CA LEU A 70 -14.84 11.79 15.85
C LEU A 70 -14.77 12.71 14.64
N ILE A 71 -14.25 12.19 13.52
CA ILE A 71 -13.87 13.03 12.38
C ILE A 71 -14.84 12.92 11.19
N GLY A 72 -15.84 12.04 11.24
CA GLY A 72 -16.73 11.77 10.12
C GLY A 72 -16.05 10.99 8.98
N SER A 73 -16.65 11.04 7.79
CA SER A 73 -16.17 10.32 6.60
C SER A 73 -16.46 11.09 5.30
N GLY A 74 -15.77 10.71 4.23
CA GLY A 74 -15.95 11.29 2.90
C GLY A 74 -15.54 12.75 2.82
N THR A 75 -16.19 13.50 1.93
CA THR A 75 -15.87 14.93 1.68
C THR A 75 -16.17 15.86 2.86
N LYS A 76 -16.93 15.39 3.85
CA LYS A 76 -17.27 16.14 5.08
C LYS A 76 -16.38 15.78 6.27
N GLN A 77 -15.38 14.93 6.08
CA GLN A 77 -14.46 14.55 7.14
C GLN A 77 -13.68 15.78 7.64
N ILE A 78 -13.64 15.97 8.96
CA ILE A 78 -12.91 17.06 9.61
C ILE A 78 -11.51 16.59 10.04
N SER A 79 -10.63 17.54 10.37
CA SER A 79 -9.34 17.23 11.00
C SER A 79 -9.52 16.94 12.49
N MET A 80 -8.65 16.10 13.07
CA MET A 80 -8.60 15.90 14.53
C MET A 80 -8.39 17.22 15.30
N SER A 81 -7.75 18.22 14.69
CA SER A 81 -7.59 19.56 15.26
C SER A 81 -8.91 20.32 15.47
N GLN A 82 -10.00 19.86 14.87
CA GLN A 82 -11.34 20.45 14.96
C GLN A 82 -12.26 19.67 15.92
N VAL A 83 -11.79 18.55 16.47
CA VAL A 83 -12.53 17.73 17.42
C VAL A 83 -12.47 18.35 18.80
N ASP A 84 -13.55 18.25 19.56
CA ASP A 84 -13.57 18.71 20.95
C ASP A 84 -12.46 18.03 21.77
N VAL A 85 -11.77 18.80 22.61
CA VAL A 85 -10.59 18.34 23.35
C VAL A 85 -10.93 17.14 24.24
N LYS A 86 -12.11 17.13 24.87
CA LYS A 86 -12.50 16.00 25.74
C LYS A 86 -12.70 14.74 24.91
N GLN A 87 -13.38 14.84 23.76
CA GLN A 87 -13.59 13.68 22.88
C GLN A 87 -12.27 13.15 22.31
N ALA A 88 -11.38 14.04 21.88
CA ALA A 88 -10.05 13.67 21.40
C ALA A 88 -9.22 12.99 22.50
N ALA A 89 -9.28 13.51 23.74
CA ALA A 89 -8.59 12.92 24.89
C ALA A 89 -9.14 11.53 25.23
N ASP A 90 -10.46 11.37 25.35
CA ASP A 90 -11.09 10.08 25.64
C ASP A 90 -10.69 9.01 24.60
N TYR A 91 -10.68 9.38 23.31
CA TYR A 91 -10.24 8.52 22.22
C TYR A 91 -8.74 8.16 22.31
N ALA A 92 -7.86 9.15 22.45
CA ALA A 92 -6.41 8.94 22.47
C ALA A 92 -5.96 8.15 23.71
N CYS A 93 -6.59 8.38 24.86
CA CYS A 93 -6.34 7.62 26.09
C CYS A 93 -6.79 6.16 25.93
N ALA A 94 -7.95 5.91 25.32
CA ALA A 94 -8.40 4.55 25.05
C ALA A 94 -7.44 3.82 24.10
N ASP A 95 -6.91 4.49 23.08
CA ASP A 95 -5.90 3.91 22.18
C ASP A 95 -4.63 3.51 22.94
N ALA A 96 -4.12 4.36 23.82
CA ALA A 96 -2.94 4.05 24.63
C ALA A 96 -3.20 2.88 25.61
N ASP A 97 -4.33 2.89 26.32
CA ASP A 97 -4.70 1.83 27.27
C ASP A 97 -4.89 0.47 26.57
N MET A 98 -5.64 0.43 25.46
CA MET A 98 -5.85 -0.81 24.71
C MET A 98 -4.56 -1.35 24.11
N THR A 99 -3.67 -0.47 23.65
CA THR A 99 -2.35 -0.89 23.14
C THR A 99 -1.54 -1.58 24.24
N LEU A 100 -1.52 -1.03 25.46
CA LEU A 100 -0.80 -1.63 26.58
C LEU A 100 -1.37 -3.02 26.93
N ARG A 101 -2.69 -3.14 27.06
CA ARG A 101 -3.35 -4.42 27.39
C ARG A 101 -3.16 -5.48 26.31
N LEU A 102 -3.21 -5.08 25.03
CA LEU A 102 -2.95 -5.98 23.92
C LEU A 102 -1.49 -6.46 23.91
N ALA A 103 -0.54 -5.61 24.29
CA ALA A 103 0.85 -6.01 24.32
C ALA A 103 1.11 -7.13 25.30
N GLU A 104 0.53 -7.09 26.51
CA GLU A 104 0.68 -8.16 27.50
C GLU A 104 0.20 -9.52 26.95
N LEU A 105 -0.95 -9.53 26.26
CA LEU A 105 -1.48 -10.76 25.64
C LEU A 105 -0.62 -11.24 24.46
N LEU A 106 -0.27 -10.33 23.56
CA LEU A 106 0.48 -10.66 22.35
C LEU A 106 1.92 -11.07 22.67
N ASP A 107 2.54 -10.51 23.71
CA ASP A 107 3.84 -10.92 24.21
C ASP A 107 3.83 -12.40 24.63
N ALA A 108 2.84 -12.80 25.44
CA ALA A 108 2.68 -14.19 25.85
C ALA A 108 2.45 -15.12 24.65
N GLU A 109 1.65 -14.71 23.68
CA GLU A 109 1.42 -15.48 22.45
C GLU A 109 2.69 -15.62 21.59
N LEU A 110 3.49 -14.56 21.46
CA LEU A 110 4.77 -14.59 20.74
C LEU A 110 5.73 -15.59 21.38
N HIS A 111 5.83 -15.59 22.71
CA HIS A 111 6.65 -16.56 23.43
C HIS A 111 6.12 -17.99 23.26
N GLN A 112 4.80 -18.20 23.40
CA GLN A 112 4.18 -19.51 23.23
C GLN A 112 4.41 -20.10 21.84
N LYS A 113 4.42 -19.25 20.80
CA LYS A 113 4.65 -19.65 19.40
C LYS A 113 6.14 -19.68 19.02
N GLY A 114 7.05 -19.33 19.92
CA GLY A 114 8.49 -19.28 19.63
C GLY A 114 8.89 -18.17 18.64
N LEU A 115 8.09 -17.10 18.54
CA LEU A 115 8.27 -15.99 17.59
C LEU A 115 8.96 -14.77 18.22
N TRP A 116 9.25 -14.81 19.52
CA TRP A 116 9.82 -13.67 20.25
C TRP A 116 11.13 -13.14 19.66
N GLN A 117 12.06 -14.02 19.26
CA GLN A 117 13.34 -13.61 18.68
C GLN A 117 13.14 -12.90 17.33
N LEU A 118 12.29 -13.43 16.45
CA LEU A 118 11.95 -12.77 15.19
C LEU A 118 11.33 -11.38 15.45
N PHE A 119 10.41 -11.30 16.42
CA PHE A 119 9.77 -10.03 16.78
C PHE A 119 10.78 -9.00 17.31
N SER A 120 11.56 -9.38 18.32
CA SER A 120 12.40 -8.45 19.09
C SER A 120 13.75 -8.14 18.44
N GLU A 121 14.32 -9.06 17.66
CA GLU A 121 15.65 -8.89 17.05
C GLU A 121 15.58 -8.48 15.57
N VAL A 122 14.44 -8.68 14.91
CA VAL A 122 14.26 -8.35 13.49
C VAL A 122 13.16 -7.32 13.27
N GLU A 123 11.91 -7.63 13.63
CA GLU A 123 10.76 -6.80 13.24
C GLU A 123 10.74 -5.43 13.93
N VAL A 124 10.94 -5.40 15.25
CA VAL A 124 10.96 -4.14 16.01
C VAL A 124 12.18 -3.28 15.66
N PRO A 125 13.42 -3.81 15.60
CA PRO A 125 14.60 -3.02 15.17
C PRO A 125 14.52 -2.52 13.73
N LEU A 126 13.74 -3.17 12.86
CA LEU A 126 13.52 -2.73 11.48
C LEU A 126 12.67 -1.46 11.40
N VAL A 127 11.78 -1.20 12.37
CA VAL A 127 10.90 -0.02 12.39
C VAL A 127 11.66 1.30 12.21
N PRO A 128 12.65 1.66 13.05
CA PRO A 128 13.40 2.91 12.88
C PRO A 128 14.18 2.97 11.56
N VAL A 129 14.64 1.83 11.03
CA VAL A 129 15.32 1.77 9.73
C VAL A 129 14.35 2.15 8.61
N LEU A 130 13.13 1.60 8.63
CA LEU A 130 12.09 1.95 7.66
C LEU A 130 11.69 3.42 7.78
N VAL A 131 11.51 3.95 8.99
CA VAL A 131 11.28 5.39 9.20
C VAL A 131 12.40 6.22 8.55
N GLY A 132 13.66 5.82 8.74
CA GLY A 132 14.81 6.48 8.10
C GLY A 132 14.76 6.40 6.57
N MET A 133 14.47 5.22 6.01
CA MET A 133 14.35 5.01 4.57
C MET A 133 13.22 5.85 3.94
N GLU A 134 12.03 5.83 4.56
CA GLU A 134 10.86 6.59 4.10
C GLU A 134 11.13 8.09 4.15
N ARG A 135 11.72 8.59 5.23
CA ARG A 135 12.07 10.01 5.38
C ARG A 135 13.19 10.45 4.45
N ASN A 136 14.17 9.60 4.17
CA ASN A 136 15.22 9.90 3.20
C ASN A 136 14.65 10.06 1.79
N GLY A 137 13.70 9.21 1.41
CA GLY A 137 13.11 9.19 0.08
C GLY A 137 14.12 8.92 -1.03
N VAL A 138 13.66 8.99 -2.28
CA VAL A 138 14.44 8.68 -3.48
C VAL A 138 14.39 9.86 -4.46
N ALA A 139 15.57 10.28 -4.94
CA ALA A 139 15.66 11.30 -6.01
C ALA A 139 15.35 10.67 -7.36
N LEU A 140 14.68 11.44 -8.21
CA LEU A 140 14.33 11.03 -9.56
C LEU A 140 14.90 12.03 -10.57
N ASP A 141 15.43 11.51 -11.67
CA ASP A 141 15.75 12.32 -12.85
C ASP A 141 14.46 12.55 -13.65
N LYS A 142 13.88 13.73 -13.46
CA LYS A 142 12.63 14.14 -14.13
C LYS A 142 12.79 14.20 -15.65
N GLU A 143 13.95 14.62 -16.12
CA GLU A 143 14.19 14.81 -17.55
C GLU A 143 14.33 13.46 -18.25
N LEU A 144 15.08 12.54 -17.64
CA LEU A 144 15.14 11.16 -18.12
C LEU A 144 13.75 10.51 -18.16
N LEU A 145 12.95 10.64 -17.10
CA LEU A 145 11.58 10.10 -17.07
C LEU A 145 10.70 10.72 -18.16
N ARG A 146 10.82 12.03 -18.42
CA ARG A 146 10.10 12.71 -19.51
C ARG A 146 10.48 12.17 -20.87
N GLN A 147 11.77 11.95 -21.13
CA GLN A 147 12.27 11.37 -22.38
C GLN A 147 11.79 9.92 -22.56
N MET A 148 11.83 9.12 -21.48
CA MET A 148 11.28 7.76 -21.49
C MET A 148 9.77 7.76 -21.78
N SER A 149 9.00 8.68 -21.19
CA SER A 149 7.56 8.82 -21.43
C SER A 149 7.27 9.07 -22.91
N HIS A 150 8.02 9.98 -23.55
CA HIS A 150 7.86 10.28 -24.96
C HIS A 150 8.13 9.04 -25.84
N ARG A 151 9.27 8.37 -25.62
CA ARG A 151 9.65 7.17 -26.38
C ARG A 151 8.62 6.03 -26.25
N LEU A 152 8.15 5.79 -25.03
CA LEU A 152 7.10 4.79 -24.79
C LEU A 152 5.79 5.18 -25.45
N GLY A 153 5.44 6.48 -25.46
CA GLY A 153 4.27 7.00 -26.17
C GLY A 153 4.32 6.72 -27.66
N GLU A 154 5.45 6.94 -28.32
CA GLU A 154 5.63 6.64 -29.75
C GLU A 154 5.48 5.15 -30.05
N GLN A 155 6.04 4.28 -29.18
CA GLN A 155 5.89 2.82 -29.32
C GLN A 155 4.44 2.37 -29.15
N LEU A 156 3.74 2.93 -28.16
CA LEU A 156 2.34 2.62 -27.90
C LEU A 156 1.44 3.01 -29.07
N VAL A 157 1.66 4.17 -29.70
CA VAL A 157 0.90 4.59 -30.89
C VAL A 157 1.09 3.62 -32.06
N LYS A 158 2.31 3.10 -32.25
CA LYS A 158 2.59 2.10 -33.29
C LYS A 158 1.86 0.79 -33.01
N LEU A 159 2.00 0.26 -31.80
CA LEU A 159 1.34 -0.99 -31.40
C LEU A 159 -0.19 -0.87 -31.46
N GLU A 160 -0.73 0.27 -31.05
CA GLU A 160 -2.16 0.56 -31.14
C GLU A 160 -2.66 0.54 -32.59
N ALA A 161 -1.90 1.13 -33.52
CA ALA A 161 -2.23 1.08 -34.94
C ALA A 161 -2.22 -0.35 -35.50
N GLU A 162 -1.23 -1.17 -35.14
CA GLU A 162 -1.16 -2.58 -35.55
C GLU A 162 -2.34 -3.39 -34.99
N ILE A 163 -2.67 -3.21 -33.70
CA ILE A 163 -3.82 -3.86 -33.05
C ILE A 163 -5.12 -3.48 -33.77
N TYR A 164 -5.33 -2.19 -34.05
CA TYR A 164 -6.51 -1.73 -34.77
C TYR A 164 -6.57 -2.22 -36.21
N SER A 165 -5.44 -2.33 -36.90
CA SER A 165 -5.38 -2.88 -38.26
C SER A 165 -5.76 -4.37 -38.29
N ASN A 166 -5.37 -5.13 -37.27
CA ASN A 166 -5.72 -6.56 -37.16
C ASN A 166 -7.21 -6.77 -36.86
N VAL A 167 -7.87 -5.83 -36.17
CA VAL A 167 -9.28 -5.94 -35.78
C VAL A 167 -10.22 -5.27 -36.79
N GLY A 168 -9.75 -4.22 -37.48
CA GLY A 168 -10.51 -3.46 -38.48
C GLY A 168 -11.30 -2.27 -37.92
N HIS A 169 -11.28 -2.02 -36.61
CA HIS A 169 -11.84 -0.83 -36.00
C HIS A 169 -11.11 -0.46 -34.70
N ARG A 170 -11.43 0.72 -34.17
CA ARG A 170 -10.89 1.20 -32.89
C ARG A 170 -11.75 0.75 -31.73
N PHE A 171 -11.09 0.49 -30.61
CA PHE A 171 -11.70 0.20 -29.31
C PHE A 171 -10.71 0.57 -28.19
N ASN A 172 -11.18 0.60 -26.95
CA ASN A 172 -10.32 0.85 -25.80
C ASN A 172 -9.57 -0.43 -25.40
N ILE A 173 -8.31 -0.54 -25.82
CA ILE A 173 -7.41 -1.68 -25.54
C ILE A 173 -7.21 -1.89 -24.03
N ASN A 174 -7.28 -0.80 -23.25
CA ASN A 174 -7.12 -0.82 -21.80
C ASN A 174 -8.41 -1.18 -21.05
N SER A 175 -9.55 -1.29 -21.74
CA SER A 175 -10.80 -1.76 -21.15
C SER A 175 -10.86 -3.29 -21.23
N PRO A 176 -10.77 -4.02 -20.10
CA PRO A 176 -10.83 -5.48 -20.13
C PRO A 176 -12.12 -6.00 -20.76
N ARG A 177 -13.23 -5.25 -20.61
CA ARG A 177 -14.53 -5.59 -21.18
C ARG A 177 -14.54 -5.48 -22.70
N GLN A 178 -14.09 -4.35 -23.26
CA GLN A 178 -14.07 -4.18 -24.72
C GLN A 178 -13.07 -5.15 -25.36
N LEU A 179 -11.88 -5.31 -24.77
CA LEU A 179 -10.90 -6.26 -25.25
C LEU A 179 -11.40 -7.71 -25.19
N SER A 180 -12.12 -8.10 -24.12
CA SER A 180 -12.72 -9.44 -24.04
C SER A 180 -13.74 -9.68 -25.16
N SER A 181 -14.55 -8.68 -25.51
CA SER A 181 -15.54 -8.82 -26.59
C SER A 181 -14.82 -8.99 -27.94
N VAL A 182 -13.83 -8.14 -28.23
CA VAL A 182 -13.02 -8.25 -29.45
C VAL A 182 -12.32 -9.61 -29.58
N LEU A 183 -11.64 -10.07 -28.53
CA LEU A 183 -10.87 -11.32 -28.59
C LEU A 183 -11.76 -12.56 -28.74
N PHE A 184 -12.87 -12.66 -28.01
CA PHE A 184 -13.59 -13.91 -27.86
C PHE A 184 -14.94 -13.94 -28.58
N GLU A 185 -15.56 -12.78 -28.84
CA GLU A 185 -16.84 -12.70 -29.56
C GLU A 185 -16.61 -12.40 -31.05
N GLU A 186 -15.73 -11.43 -31.36
CA GLU A 186 -15.47 -11.01 -32.74
C GLU A 186 -14.42 -11.88 -33.42
N LEU A 187 -13.21 -11.98 -32.84
CA LEU A 187 -12.12 -12.81 -33.36
C LEU A 187 -12.30 -14.30 -33.07
N LYS A 188 -13.28 -14.65 -32.22
CA LYS A 188 -13.63 -16.04 -31.84
C LYS A 188 -12.43 -16.87 -31.38
N LEU A 189 -11.46 -16.26 -30.70
CA LEU A 189 -10.35 -16.97 -30.11
C LEU A 189 -10.86 -17.93 -29.02
N PRO A 190 -10.18 -19.06 -28.75
CA PRO A 190 -10.65 -20.02 -27.78
C PRO A 190 -10.76 -19.36 -26.40
N PRO A 191 -11.97 -19.33 -25.80
CA PRO A 191 -12.20 -18.60 -24.57
C PRO A 191 -11.52 -19.26 -23.38
N SER A 192 -11.04 -18.45 -22.44
CA SER A 192 -10.55 -18.91 -21.14
C SER A 192 -11.67 -19.00 -20.10
N ARG A 193 -11.30 -19.25 -18.84
CA ARG A 193 -12.20 -19.10 -17.69
C ARG A 193 -12.86 -17.70 -17.68
N LYS A 194 -14.17 -17.65 -17.45
CA LYS A 194 -14.91 -16.40 -17.19
C LYS A 194 -14.59 -15.85 -15.80
N ALA A 195 -14.38 -14.55 -15.71
CA ALA A 195 -14.24 -13.85 -14.43
C ALA A 195 -15.60 -13.76 -13.71
N LYS A 196 -15.59 -13.39 -12.42
CA LYS A 196 -16.81 -13.12 -11.63
C LYS A 196 -17.72 -12.05 -12.25
N SER A 197 -17.15 -11.19 -13.11
CA SER A 197 -17.87 -10.16 -13.87
C SER A 197 -18.65 -10.68 -15.07
N GLY A 198 -18.55 -11.97 -15.42
CA GLY A 198 -19.24 -12.59 -16.55
C GLY A 198 -18.48 -12.53 -17.89
N PHE A 199 -17.44 -11.69 -18.00
CA PHE A 199 -16.57 -11.60 -19.18
C PHE A 199 -15.41 -12.60 -19.12
N PHE A 200 -14.81 -12.91 -20.26
CA PHE A 200 -13.62 -13.75 -20.30
C PHE A 200 -12.40 -13.00 -19.76
N SER A 201 -11.53 -13.72 -19.05
CA SER A 201 -10.30 -13.12 -18.54
C SER A 201 -9.40 -12.67 -19.69
N THR A 202 -8.79 -11.51 -19.53
CA THR A 202 -7.74 -11.03 -20.44
C THR A 202 -6.41 -10.94 -19.70
N GLU A 203 -6.19 -11.68 -18.62
CA GLU A 203 -4.91 -11.67 -17.90
C GLU A 203 -3.74 -12.09 -18.80
N VAL A 204 -2.52 -11.66 -18.43
CA VAL A 204 -1.30 -11.93 -19.21
C VAL A 204 -1.14 -13.44 -19.45
N SER A 205 -1.33 -14.27 -18.42
CA SER A 205 -1.24 -15.73 -18.51
C SER A 205 -2.24 -16.35 -19.50
N VAL A 206 -3.44 -15.76 -19.62
CA VAL A 206 -4.45 -16.20 -20.59
C VAL A 206 -4.03 -15.80 -22.00
N LEU A 207 -3.61 -14.55 -22.19
CA LEU A 207 -3.18 -14.04 -23.48
C LEU A 207 -1.93 -14.78 -23.99
N GLU A 208 -1.02 -15.18 -23.11
CA GLU A 208 0.15 -15.99 -23.49
C GLU A 208 -0.22 -17.31 -24.17
N GLY A 209 -1.28 -17.97 -23.70
CA GLY A 209 -1.81 -19.19 -24.33
C GLY A 209 -2.43 -18.96 -25.72
N LEU A 210 -2.73 -17.71 -26.09
CA LEU A 210 -3.31 -17.34 -27.37
C LEU A 210 -2.28 -16.87 -28.39
N ARG A 211 -1.00 -16.73 -28.01
CA ARG A 211 0.07 -16.22 -28.89
C ARG A 211 0.25 -17.01 -30.18
N SER A 212 0.06 -18.33 -30.13
CA SER A 212 0.18 -19.21 -31.30
C SER A 212 -1.05 -19.17 -32.22
N ILE A 213 -2.13 -18.52 -31.80
CA ILE A 213 -3.43 -18.55 -32.49
C ILE A 213 -3.62 -17.29 -33.32
N HIS A 214 -3.20 -16.12 -32.82
CA HIS A 214 -3.41 -14.85 -33.52
C HIS A 214 -2.23 -13.89 -33.33
N PRO A 215 -1.67 -13.31 -34.42
CA PRO A 215 -0.46 -12.46 -34.36
C PRO A 215 -0.63 -11.22 -33.47
N MET A 216 -1.79 -10.56 -33.52
CA MET A 216 -2.13 -9.40 -32.68
C MET A 216 -1.93 -9.62 -31.17
N VAL A 217 -1.98 -10.86 -30.68
CA VAL A 217 -1.80 -11.16 -29.25
C VAL A 217 -0.42 -10.74 -28.75
N ASN A 218 0.62 -10.85 -29.59
CA ASN A 218 1.96 -10.39 -29.23
C ASN A 218 2.01 -8.87 -29.07
N ASP A 219 1.43 -8.14 -30.03
CA ASP A 219 1.37 -6.67 -29.99
C ASP A 219 0.55 -6.18 -28.80
N LEU A 220 -0.54 -6.87 -28.47
CA LEU A 220 -1.39 -6.58 -27.32
C LEU A 220 -0.67 -6.78 -25.98
N LEU A 221 0.11 -7.87 -25.86
CA LEU A 221 0.89 -8.15 -24.65
C LEU A 221 1.98 -7.10 -24.46
N GLU A 222 2.69 -6.76 -25.53
CA GLU A 222 3.70 -5.70 -25.52
C GLU A 222 3.07 -4.34 -25.19
N TYR A 223 1.94 -4.00 -25.84
CA TYR A 223 1.20 -2.77 -25.58
C TYR A 223 0.85 -2.65 -24.09
N ARG A 224 0.29 -3.70 -23.48
CA ARG A 224 -0.08 -3.68 -22.06
C ARG A 224 1.11 -3.56 -21.13
N HIS A 225 2.23 -4.19 -21.48
CA HIS A 225 3.47 -4.05 -20.73
C HIS A 225 3.96 -2.60 -20.76
N LEU A 226 4.12 -2.03 -21.95
CA LEU A 226 4.59 -0.64 -22.12
C LEU A 226 3.61 0.38 -21.55
N PHE A 227 2.30 0.15 -21.69
CA PHE A 227 1.27 1.04 -21.16
C PHE A 227 1.32 1.06 -19.64
N LYS A 228 1.44 -0.10 -18.99
CA LYS A 228 1.58 -0.18 -17.53
C LYS A 228 2.88 0.48 -17.07
N LEU A 229 3.99 0.20 -17.75
CA LEU A 229 5.28 0.82 -17.43
C LEU A 229 5.19 2.35 -17.49
N LYS A 230 4.62 2.87 -18.58
CA LYS A 230 4.43 4.31 -18.79
C LYS A 230 3.50 4.93 -17.76
N SER A 231 2.27 4.41 -17.63
CA SER A 231 1.22 5.02 -16.80
C SER A 231 1.45 4.86 -15.30
N THR A 232 1.93 3.71 -14.85
CA THR A 232 2.05 3.39 -13.42
C THR A 232 3.36 3.92 -12.83
N TYR A 233 4.43 3.97 -13.63
CA TYR A 233 5.75 4.36 -13.12
C TYR A 233 6.23 5.65 -13.76
N ILE A 234 6.41 5.68 -15.08
CA ILE A 234 7.12 6.79 -15.74
C ILE A 234 6.36 8.13 -15.62
N ASP A 235 5.05 8.12 -15.83
CA ASP A 235 4.22 9.33 -15.76
C ASP A 235 3.80 9.66 -14.33
N ALA A 236 3.61 8.64 -13.48
CA ALA A 236 3.10 8.82 -12.13
C ALA A 236 4.19 9.24 -11.13
N LEU A 237 5.38 8.63 -11.18
CA LEU A 237 6.44 8.91 -10.19
C LEU A 237 6.84 10.40 -10.10
N PRO A 238 6.95 11.16 -11.21
CA PRO A 238 7.25 12.58 -11.14
C PRO A 238 6.21 13.41 -10.37
N SER A 239 4.93 13.02 -10.39
CA SER A 239 3.86 13.73 -9.67
C SER A 239 3.84 13.44 -8.17
N LEU A 240 4.53 12.38 -7.73
CA LEU A 240 4.68 12.00 -6.33
C LEU A 240 5.88 12.67 -5.63
N ILE A 241 6.63 13.51 -6.34
CA ILE A 241 7.77 14.24 -5.76
C ILE A 241 7.26 15.29 -4.78
N ILE A 242 7.67 15.18 -3.53
CA ILE A 242 7.31 16.14 -2.48
C ILE A 242 8.14 17.42 -2.67
N PRO A 243 7.53 18.60 -2.86
CA PRO A 243 8.27 19.85 -3.13
C PRO A 243 9.28 20.23 -2.04
N LYS A 244 8.95 19.95 -0.76
CA LYS A 244 9.80 20.24 0.40
C LYS A 244 11.15 19.53 0.34
N THR A 245 11.20 18.31 -0.19
CA THR A 245 12.40 17.45 -0.21
C THR A 245 12.98 17.27 -1.61
N GLY A 246 12.18 17.50 -2.65
CA GLY A 246 12.55 17.20 -4.03
C GLY A 246 12.63 15.71 -4.33
N ARG A 247 12.05 14.84 -3.48
CA ARG A 247 12.18 13.38 -3.53
C ARG A 247 10.81 12.70 -3.45
N VAL A 248 10.75 11.45 -3.89
CA VAL A 248 9.59 10.57 -3.66
C VAL A 248 9.78 9.82 -2.36
N HIS A 249 8.74 9.78 -1.53
CA HIS A 249 8.74 9.09 -0.24
C HIS A 249 7.74 7.95 -0.31
N THR A 250 8.26 6.72 -0.37
CA THR A 250 7.42 5.51 -0.37
C THR A 250 6.95 5.19 1.05
N SER A 251 5.92 4.35 1.17
CA SER A 251 5.49 3.75 2.44
C SER A 251 5.70 2.25 2.35
N PHE A 252 6.60 1.73 3.19
CA PHE A 252 6.84 0.31 3.37
C PHE A 252 5.83 -0.27 4.37
N ASN A 253 5.34 -1.47 4.11
CA ASN A 253 4.41 -2.15 4.99
C ASN A 253 5.01 -3.48 5.42
N GLN A 254 5.29 -3.62 6.73
CA GLN A 254 5.84 -4.85 7.33
C GLN A 254 4.80 -5.96 7.49
N THR A 255 3.51 -5.61 7.49
CA THR A 255 2.42 -6.53 7.85
C THR A 255 1.51 -6.81 6.67
N ARG A 256 2.08 -7.03 5.49
CA ARG A 256 1.35 -7.23 4.23
C ARG A 256 1.53 -8.64 3.68
#